data_AF-A0A3D1LCT6-F1
#
_entry.id   AF-A0A3D1LCT6-F1
#
_cell.length_a   1.000
_cell.length_b   1.000
_cell.length_c   1.000
_cell.angle_alpha   90.00
_cell.angle_beta   90.00
_cell.angle_gamma   90.00
#
_symmetry.space_group_name_H-M   'P 1'
#
loop_
_entity.id
_entity.type
_entity.pdbx_description
1 polymer ?
#
loop_
_entity_poly.entity_id
_entity_poly.type
_entity_poly.pdbx_seq_one_letter_code
_entity_poly.pdbx_strand_id
1 'polypeptide(L)'
;MKKRYITAVCCLLAAVLTSLCASLQAQQQRLAEKLIRLHVVANSDTREDQRVKLLVRDAVLETANGLLRDAQNPEAALQTGLPELERAANEKLASLGCEETASVSLRRELFPTREYETFRLPAGVYRTLRVSIGQAGGHNWWCVVFPALCLPAAQEDFTEVCRRAGLTQQEISVLTEDTGEVELEFRTLEWLGKLKKMLWDA
;
A
#
# COMPACT_ATOMS: atom_id res chain seq x y z
N MET A 1 50.21 -4.74 1.16
CA MET A 1 49.27 -5.83 0.81
C MET A 1 47.96 -5.76 1.60
N LYS A 2 47.97 -5.62 2.94
CA LYS A 2 46.77 -5.51 3.80
C LYS A 2 45.72 -4.47 3.33
N LYS A 3 46.15 -3.28 2.88
CA LYS A 3 45.23 -2.23 2.36
C LYS A 3 44.42 -2.67 1.13
N ARG A 4 45.00 -3.46 0.21
CA ARG A 4 44.30 -3.96 -1.00
C ARG A 4 43.23 -4.99 -0.65
N TYR A 5 43.48 -5.83 0.37
CA TYR A 5 42.49 -6.78 0.87
C TYR A 5 41.33 -6.08 1.58
N ILE A 6 41.60 -5.06 2.39
CA ILE A 6 40.55 -4.27 3.05
C ILE A 6 39.66 -3.59 2.01
N THR A 7 40.24 -2.96 0.98
CA THR A 7 39.45 -2.34 -0.10
C THR A 7 38.61 -3.37 -0.86
N ALA A 8 39.17 -4.54 -1.19
CA ALA A 8 38.43 -5.61 -1.87
C ALA A 8 37.26 -6.14 -1.03
N VAL A 9 37.46 -6.32 0.28
CA VAL A 9 36.40 -6.75 1.22
C VAL A 9 35.31 -5.69 1.34
N CYS A 10 35.67 -4.41 1.45
CA CYS A 10 34.68 -3.32 1.49
C CYS A 10 33.87 -3.23 0.19
N CYS A 11 34.52 -3.37 -0.97
CA CYS A 11 33.82 -3.40 -2.26
C CYS A 11 32.87 -4.61 -2.38
N LEU A 12 33.30 -5.78 -1.91
CA LEU A 12 32.46 -6.99 -1.89
C LEU A 12 31.24 -6.79 -0.97
N LEU A 13 31.44 -6.26 0.24
CA LEU A 13 30.36 -5.96 1.18
C LEU A 13 29.38 -4.94 0.62
N ALA A 14 29.88 -3.86 -0.01
CA ALA A 14 29.04 -2.87 -0.67
C ALA A 14 28.23 -3.49 -1.82
N ALA A 15 28.84 -4.36 -2.63
CA ALA A 15 28.14 -5.05 -3.72
C ALA A 15 27.05 -6.02 -3.22
N VAL A 16 27.32 -6.72 -2.11
CA VAL A 16 26.32 -7.60 -1.46
C VAL A 16 25.17 -6.76 -0.90
N LEU A 17 25.46 -5.64 -0.22
CA LEU A 17 24.44 -4.74 0.34
C LEU A 17 23.57 -4.12 -0.75
N THR A 18 24.16 -3.63 -1.85
CA THR A 18 23.38 -3.05 -2.96
C THR A 18 22.52 -4.10 -3.65
N SER A 19 23.05 -5.32 -3.85
CA SER A 19 22.27 -6.43 -4.40
C SER A 19 21.10 -6.82 -3.51
N LEU A 20 21.29 -6.84 -2.18
CA LEU A 20 20.23 -7.12 -1.22
C LEU A 20 19.14 -6.03 -1.25
N CYS A 21 19.52 -4.75 -1.20
CA CYS A 21 18.58 -3.64 -1.29
C CYS A 21 17.77 -3.67 -2.61
N ALA A 22 18.44 -3.94 -3.73
CA ALA A 22 17.76 -4.07 -5.02
C ALA A 22 16.77 -5.23 -5.04
N SER A 23 17.12 -6.36 -4.41
CA SER A 23 16.22 -7.52 -4.33
C SER A 23 14.97 -7.24 -3.49
N LEU A 24 15.12 -6.56 -2.36
CA LEU A 24 14.02 -6.15 -1.49
C LEU A 24 13.10 -5.14 -2.18
N GLN A 25 13.67 -4.14 -2.85
CA GLN A 25 12.90 -3.16 -3.61
C GLN A 25 12.13 -3.82 -4.76
N ALA A 26 12.74 -4.78 -5.45
CA ALA A 26 12.07 -5.53 -6.50
C ALA A 26 10.92 -6.40 -5.96
N GLN A 27 11.05 -6.98 -4.76
CA GLN A 27 9.96 -7.68 -4.08
C GLN A 27 8.80 -6.74 -3.74
N GLN A 28 9.09 -5.58 -3.14
CA GLN A 28 8.06 -4.58 -2.83
C GLN A 28 7.35 -4.07 -4.07
N GLN A 29 8.08 -3.86 -5.18
CA GLN A 29 7.49 -3.40 -6.42
C GLN A 29 6.57 -4.46 -7.04
N ARG A 30 6.96 -5.74 -7.03
CA ARG A 30 6.09 -6.84 -7.50
C ARG A 30 4.81 -6.95 -6.69
N LEU A 31 4.89 -6.77 -5.37
CA LEU A 31 3.70 -6.70 -4.51
C LEU A 31 2.83 -5.51 -4.92
N ALA A 32 3.41 -4.32 -5.07
CA ALA A 32 2.68 -3.11 -5.43
C ALA A 32 1.98 -3.20 -6.79
N GLU A 33 2.54 -3.94 -7.75
CA GLU A 33 1.95 -4.18 -9.07
C GLU A 33 0.71 -5.07 -9.02
N LYS A 34 0.56 -5.90 -7.99
CA LYS A 34 -0.63 -6.76 -7.78
C LYS A 34 -1.76 -6.05 -7.01
N LEU A 35 -1.48 -4.89 -6.44
CA LEU A 35 -2.41 -4.15 -5.60
C LEU A 35 -2.95 -2.92 -6.32
N ILE A 36 -4.26 -2.69 -6.20
CA ILE A 36 -4.90 -1.44 -6.60
C ILE A 36 -5.39 -0.74 -5.34
N ARG A 37 -4.91 0.48 -5.11
CA ARG A 37 -5.27 1.30 -3.95
C ARG A 37 -6.42 2.25 -4.29
N LEU A 38 -7.30 2.49 -3.33
CA LEU A 38 -8.30 3.56 -3.39
C LEU A 38 -7.77 4.77 -2.64
N HIS A 39 -7.82 5.93 -3.30
CA HIS A 39 -7.49 7.22 -2.72
C HIS A 39 -8.68 8.16 -2.90
N VAL A 40 -9.36 8.49 -1.80
CA VAL A 40 -10.47 9.45 -1.80
C VAL A 40 -10.02 10.75 -1.15
N VAL A 41 -10.21 11.86 -1.84
CA VAL A 41 -9.85 13.20 -1.36
C VAL A 41 -11.09 14.05 -1.25
N ALA A 42 -11.32 14.58 -0.05
CA ALA A 42 -12.45 15.41 0.28
C ALA A 42 -12.31 16.82 -0.31
N ASN A 43 -13.43 17.53 -0.41
CA ASN A 43 -13.43 18.93 -0.81
C ASN A 43 -12.59 19.78 0.18
N SER A 44 -12.84 19.63 1.49
CA SER A 44 -12.08 20.29 2.57
C SER A 44 -11.95 19.42 3.84
N ASP A 45 -11.44 20.03 4.92
CA ASP A 45 -11.21 19.40 6.23
C ASP A 45 -12.32 19.59 7.25
N THR A 46 -13.44 20.16 6.83
CA THR A 46 -14.61 20.26 7.69
C THR A 46 -15.09 18.85 8.06
N ARG A 47 -15.68 18.71 9.26
CA ARG A 47 -16.24 17.41 9.70
C ARG A 47 -17.25 16.86 8.71
N GLU A 48 -18.00 17.74 8.06
CA GLU A 48 -18.99 17.36 7.07
C GLU A 48 -18.35 16.77 5.82
N ASP A 49 -17.35 17.44 5.24
CA ASP A 49 -16.65 16.93 4.06
C ASP A 49 -15.92 15.62 4.35
N GLN A 50 -15.37 15.47 5.56
CA GLN A 50 -14.76 14.22 6.00
C GLN A 50 -15.80 13.10 6.13
N ARG A 51 -17.02 13.39 6.61
CA ARG A 51 -18.14 12.44 6.66
C ARG A 51 -18.61 12.05 5.26
N VAL A 52 -18.82 13.04 4.38
CA VAL A 52 -19.21 12.84 2.98
C VAL A 52 -18.19 11.97 2.25
N LYS A 53 -16.89 12.22 2.44
CA LYS A 53 -15.79 11.41 1.89
C LYS A 53 -15.93 9.93 2.24
N LEU A 54 -16.25 9.59 3.49
CA LEU A 54 -16.39 8.20 3.93
C LEU A 54 -17.60 7.52 3.25
N LEU A 55 -18.70 8.25 3.08
CA LEU A 55 -19.90 7.72 2.41
C LEU A 55 -19.70 7.55 0.90
N VAL A 56 -19.02 8.49 0.25
CA VAL A 56 -18.64 8.38 -1.16
C VAL A 56 -17.67 7.22 -1.36
N ARG A 57 -16.69 7.06 -0.46
CA ARG A 57 -15.79 5.91 -0.45
C ARG A 57 -16.58 4.60 -0.43
N ASP A 58 -17.55 4.47 0.47
CA ASP A 58 -18.31 3.23 0.63
C ASP A 58 -19.12 2.89 -0.64
N ALA A 59 -19.76 3.90 -1.25
CA ALA A 59 -20.47 3.73 -2.52
C ALA A 59 -19.53 3.30 -3.65
N VAL A 60 -18.36 3.94 -3.78
CA VAL A 60 -17.37 3.59 -4.80
C VAL A 60 -16.80 2.18 -4.57
N LEU A 61 -16.56 1.79 -3.32
CA LEU A 61 -16.09 0.44 -2.97
C LEU A 61 -17.11 -0.63 -3.33
N GLU A 62 -18.40 -0.39 -3.07
CA GLU A 62 -19.47 -1.32 -3.43
C GLU A 62 -19.51 -1.56 -4.95
N THR A 63 -19.51 -0.50 -5.74
CA THR A 63 -19.47 -0.58 -7.22
C THR A 63 -18.18 -1.25 -7.70
N ALA A 64 -17.02 -0.85 -7.17
CA ALA A 64 -15.74 -1.45 -7.54
C ALA A 64 -15.71 -2.95 -7.26
N ASN A 65 -16.28 -3.39 -6.14
CA ASN A 65 -16.33 -4.82 -5.81
C ASN A 65 -17.22 -5.60 -6.78
N GLY A 66 -18.35 -5.01 -7.22
CA GLY A 66 -19.18 -5.55 -8.29
C GLY A 66 -18.39 -5.75 -9.59
N LEU A 67 -17.62 -4.74 -10.00
CA LEU A 67 -16.78 -4.80 -11.20
C LEU A 67 -15.64 -5.81 -11.10
N LEU A 68 -15.11 -6.04 -9.89
CA LEU A 68 -13.95 -6.89 -9.65
C LEU A 68 -14.29 -8.37 -9.40
N ARG A 69 -15.55 -8.69 -9.05
CA ARG A 69 -15.98 -10.03 -8.63
C ARG A 69 -15.54 -11.15 -9.58
N ASP A 70 -15.71 -10.94 -10.88
CA ASP A 70 -15.41 -11.93 -11.93
C ASP A 70 -14.33 -11.43 -12.91
N ALA A 71 -13.62 -10.36 -12.55
CA ALA A 71 -12.63 -9.74 -13.42
C ALA A 71 -11.34 -10.56 -13.46
N GLN A 72 -11.00 -11.06 -14.65
CA GLN A 72 -9.69 -11.68 -14.89
C GLN A 72 -8.55 -10.64 -14.84
N ASN A 73 -8.84 -9.40 -15.23
CA ASN A 73 -7.92 -8.28 -15.16
C ASN A 73 -8.56 -7.13 -14.36
N PRO A 74 -8.27 -7.03 -13.05
CA PRO A 74 -8.78 -5.99 -12.17
C PRO A 74 -8.56 -4.57 -12.67
N GLU A 75 -7.38 -4.29 -13.23
CA GLU A 75 -7.03 -2.97 -13.74
C GLU A 75 -7.91 -2.60 -14.94
N ALA A 76 -8.05 -3.52 -15.90
CA ALA A 76 -8.88 -3.30 -17.08
C ALA A 76 -10.36 -3.14 -16.70
N ALA A 77 -10.87 -3.95 -15.77
CA ALA A 77 -12.25 -3.86 -15.28
C ALA A 77 -12.53 -2.49 -14.64
N LEU A 78 -11.64 -2.01 -13.77
CA LEU A 78 -11.76 -0.67 -13.19
C LEU A 78 -11.62 0.43 -14.24
N GLN A 79 -10.70 0.28 -15.21
CA GLN A 79 -10.51 1.26 -16.28
C GLN A 79 -11.76 1.42 -17.15
N THR A 80 -12.42 0.32 -17.51
CA THR A 80 -13.69 0.35 -18.27
C THR A 80 -14.86 0.81 -17.41
N GLY A 81 -14.82 0.51 -16.11
CA GLY A 81 -15.85 0.88 -15.15
C GLY A 81 -15.72 2.28 -14.55
N LEU A 82 -14.72 3.08 -14.94
CA LEU A 82 -14.55 4.46 -14.45
C LEU A 82 -15.83 5.31 -14.55
N PRO A 83 -16.60 5.29 -15.66
CA PRO A 83 -17.85 6.06 -15.74
C PRO A 83 -18.89 5.59 -14.72
N GLU A 84 -18.95 4.30 -14.43
CA GLU A 84 -19.88 3.75 -13.44
C GLU A 84 -19.48 4.11 -12.01
N LEU A 85 -18.18 4.06 -11.71
CA LEU A 85 -17.62 4.46 -10.42
C LEU A 85 -17.83 5.96 -10.16
N GLU A 86 -17.64 6.79 -11.19
CA GLU A 86 -17.90 8.22 -11.13
C GLU A 86 -19.39 8.51 -10.94
N ARG A 87 -20.26 7.79 -11.64
CA ARG A 87 -21.72 7.89 -11.45
C ARG A 87 -22.11 7.53 -10.01
N ALA A 88 -21.59 6.43 -9.46
CA ALA A 88 -21.89 6.01 -8.09
C ALA A 88 -21.45 7.05 -7.05
N ALA A 89 -20.26 7.67 -7.24
CA ALA A 89 -19.78 8.74 -6.38
C ALA A 89 -20.70 9.98 -6.43
N ASN A 90 -21.10 10.40 -7.64
CA ASN A 90 -21.94 11.58 -7.83
C ASN A 90 -23.40 11.34 -7.38
N GLU A 91 -23.95 10.14 -7.58
CA GLU A 91 -25.27 9.76 -7.05
C GLU A 91 -25.26 9.82 -5.51
N LYS A 92 -24.16 9.37 -4.88
CA LYS A 92 -24.02 9.49 -3.42
C LYS A 92 -23.98 10.95 -2.98
N LEU A 93 -23.20 11.80 -3.63
CA LEU A 93 -23.14 13.25 -3.34
C LEU A 93 -24.51 13.91 -3.48
N ALA A 94 -25.22 13.64 -4.59
CA ALA A 94 -26.56 14.17 -4.82
C ALA A 94 -27.55 13.72 -3.73
N SER A 95 -27.48 12.45 -3.29
CA SER A 95 -28.35 11.93 -2.20
C SER A 95 -28.09 12.59 -0.85
N LEU A 96 -26.91 13.19 -0.65
CA LEU A 96 -26.52 13.92 0.56
C LEU A 96 -26.85 15.42 0.46
N GLY A 97 -27.37 15.88 -0.69
CA GLY A 97 -27.63 17.30 -0.95
C GLY A 97 -26.37 18.13 -1.21
N CYS A 98 -25.25 17.50 -1.56
CA CYS A 98 -24.03 18.20 -1.94
C CYS A 98 -24.16 18.78 -3.36
N GLU A 99 -23.66 20.00 -3.56
CA GLU A 99 -23.62 20.64 -4.88
C GLU A 99 -22.33 20.30 -5.65
N GLU A 100 -21.30 19.82 -4.95
CA GLU A 100 -20.05 19.40 -5.56
C GLU A 100 -20.19 18.10 -6.34
N THR A 101 -19.30 17.93 -7.33
CA THR A 101 -19.14 16.67 -8.07
C THR A 101 -17.86 15.95 -7.67
N ALA A 102 -17.86 14.64 -7.88
CA ALA A 102 -16.68 13.79 -7.79
C ALA A 102 -16.18 13.43 -9.18
N SER A 103 -14.86 13.39 -9.34
CA SER A 103 -14.19 12.81 -10.51
C SER A 103 -13.43 11.55 -10.11
N VAL A 104 -13.45 10.54 -10.97
CA VAL A 104 -12.79 9.25 -10.72
C VAL A 104 -11.78 8.95 -11.82
N SER A 105 -10.55 8.59 -11.44
CA SER A 105 -9.47 8.29 -12.38
C SER A 105 -8.61 7.13 -11.91
N LEU A 106 -7.98 6.43 -12.86
CA LEU A 106 -7.01 5.38 -12.56
C LEU A 106 -5.61 5.87 -12.93
N ARG A 107 -4.72 6.00 -11.94
CA ARG A 107 -3.37 6.55 -12.13
C ARG A 107 -2.35 5.92 -11.20
N ARG A 108 -1.07 6.27 -11.36
CA ARG A 108 -0.01 5.87 -10.43
C ARG A 108 0.25 6.98 -9.42
N GLU A 109 0.30 6.64 -8.15
CA GLU A 109 0.58 7.60 -7.07
C GLU A 109 1.56 7.03 -6.05
N LEU A 110 2.37 7.92 -5.47
CA LEU A 110 3.24 7.60 -4.36
C LEU A 110 2.43 7.61 -3.06
N PHE A 111 2.52 6.53 -2.30
CA PHE A 111 1.97 6.43 -0.96
C PHE A 111 3.11 6.27 0.05
N PRO A 112 2.99 6.85 1.25
CA PRO A 112 3.83 6.45 2.35
C PRO A 112 3.33 5.10 2.91
N THR A 113 4.11 4.54 3.82
CA THR A 113 3.74 3.33 4.56
C THR A 113 2.42 3.56 5.31
N ARG A 114 1.52 2.57 5.27
CA ARG A 114 0.27 2.60 6.03
C ARG A 114 0.10 1.37 6.88
N GLU A 115 -0.38 1.60 8.09
CA GLU A 115 -0.69 0.57 9.07
C GLU A 115 -2.20 0.48 9.19
N TYR A 116 -2.71 -0.74 9.04
CA TYR A 116 -4.07 -1.14 9.35
C TYR A 116 -4.01 -2.08 10.54
N GLU A 117 -5.15 -2.35 11.17
CA GLU A 117 -5.22 -3.22 12.36
C GLU A 117 -4.68 -4.62 12.10
N THR A 118 -4.81 -5.13 10.87
CA THR A 118 -4.47 -6.51 10.50
C THR A 118 -3.28 -6.64 9.56
N PHE A 119 -2.81 -5.56 8.94
CA PHE A 119 -1.70 -5.58 7.98
C PHE A 119 -1.06 -4.20 7.79
N ARG A 120 0.15 -4.19 7.23
CA ARG A 120 0.88 -2.98 6.82
C ARG A 120 1.08 -2.98 5.31
N LEU A 121 0.91 -1.81 4.68
CA LEU A 121 1.30 -1.57 3.28
C LEU A 121 2.58 -0.74 3.24
N PRO A 122 3.63 -1.20 2.56
CA PRO A 122 4.88 -0.44 2.45
C PRO A 122 4.70 0.82 1.61
N ALA A 123 5.57 1.81 1.84
CA ALA A 123 5.67 2.98 0.95
C ALA A 123 6.02 2.55 -0.48
N GLY A 124 5.48 3.24 -1.48
CA GLY A 124 5.73 2.89 -2.88
C GLY A 124 4.78 3.54 -3.87
N VAL A 125 5.01 3.29 -5.15
CA VAL A 125 4.16 3.77 -6.24
C VAL A 125 3.16 2.69 -6.63
N TYR A 126 1.88 2.96 -6.38
CA TYR A 126 0.80 1.99 -6.59
C TYR A 126 -0.11 2.40 -7.74
N ARG A 127 -0.73 1.41 -8.38
CA ARG A 127 -1.92 1.65 -9.19
C ARG A 127 -3.04 2.12 -8.28
N THR A 128 -3.70 3.22 -8.64
CA THR A 128 -4.57 3.95 -7.73
C THR A 128 -5.85 4.38 -8.42
N LEU A 129 -6.98 3.94 -7.87
CA LEU A 129 -8.29 4.51 -8.14
C LEU A 129 -8.42 5.78 -7.29
N ARG A 130 -8.31 6.94 -7.94
CA ARG A 130 -8.36 8.26 -7.32
C ARG A 130 -9.76 8.83 -7.48
N VAL A 131 -10.40 9.14 -6.35
CA VAL A 131 -11.67 9.85 -6.27
C VAL A 131 -11.40 11.24 -5.69
N SER A 132 -11.73 12.28 -6.44
CA SER A 132 -11.53 13.68 -6.04
C SER A 132 -12.88 14.36 -5.94
N ILE A 133 -13.28 14.76 -4.73
CA ILE A 133 -14.54 15.44 -4.45
C ILE A 133 -14.30 16.95 -4.46
N GLY A 134 -15.09 17.70 -5.23
CA GLY A 134 -14.97 19.16 -5.32
C GLY A 134 -13.55 19.61 -5.70
N GLN A 135 -12.97 20.50 -4.90
CA GLN A 135 -11.62 21.02 -5.11
C GLN A 135 -10.50 20.07 -4.66
N ALA A 136 -10.84 18.96 -4.00
CA ALA A 136 -9.87 17.99 -3.47
C ALA A 136 -8.79 18.62 -2.56
N GLY A 137 -9.18 19.60 -1.73
CA GLY A 137 -8.29 20.32 -0.82
C GLY A 137 -8.20 19.73 0.59
N GLY A 138 -9.04 18.75 0.91
CA GLY A 138 -9.09 18.13 2.23
C GLY A 138 -8.14 16.95 2.41
N HIS A 139 -8.11 16.42 3.63
CA HIS A 139 -7.31 15.25 3.98
C HIS A 139 -7.73 14.02 3.18
N ASN A 140 -6.74 13.16 3.01
CA ASN A 140 -6.84 11.97 2.19
C ASN A 140 -7.37 10.77 2.98
N TRP A 141 -8.12 9.91 2.32
CA TRP A 141 -8.45 8.58 2.80
C TRP A 141 -7.87 7.51 1.87
N TRP A 142 -7.20 6.50 2.44
CA TRP A 142 -6.51 5.45 1.68
C TRP A 142 -7.01 4.05 2.06
N CYS A 143 -7.27 3.21 1.06
CA CYS A 143 -7.62 1.80 1.21
C CYS A 143 -6.98 0.97 0.07
N VAL A 144 -7.02 -0.36 0.15
CA VAL A 144 -6.77 -1.27 -0.99
C VAL A 144 -8.11 -1.78 -1.51
N VAL A 145 -8.42 -1.48 -2.77
CA VAL A 145 -9.67 -1.91 -3.43
C VAL A 145 -9.52 -3.27 -4.11
N PHE A 146 -8.32 -3.59 -4.61
CA PHE A 146 -8.01 -4.93 -5.10
C PHE A 146 -6.67 -5.43 -4.56
N PRO A 147 -6.65 -6.60 -3.89
CA PRO A 147 -7.82 -7.29 -3.35
C PRO A 147 -8.59 -6.38 -2.38
N ALA A 148 -9.88 -6.65 -2.14
CA ALA A 148 -10.75 -5.77 -1.36
C ALA A 148 -10.46 -5.87 0.16
N LEU A 149 -9.29 -5.38 0.58
CA LEU A 149 -8.76 -5.56 1.94
C LEU A 149 -9.42 -4.65 2.98
N CYS A 150 -10.19 -3.62 2.57
CA CYS A 150 -10.76 -2.65 3.50
C CYS A 150 -12.25 -2.81 3.78
N LEU A 151 -12.87 -3.92 3.34
CA LEU A 151 -14.28 -4.20 3.63
C LEU A 151 -14.44 -4.81 5.03
N PRO A 152 -15.51 -4.46 5.79
CA PRO A 152 -15.93 -5.19 7.00
C PRO A 152 -16.24 -6.67 6.77
N ALA A 153 -16.31 -7.10 5.50
CA ALA A 153 -16.30 -8.51 5.10
C ALA A 153 -14.95 -9.21 5.37
N ALA A 154 -13.92 -8.51 5.84
CA ALA A 154 -12.68 -9.05 6.39
C ALA A 154 -12.87 -9.72 7.77
N GLN A 155 -14.04 -10.31 8.03
CA GLN A 155 -14.21 -11.36 9.05
C GLN A 155 -13.68 -12.72 8.58
N GLU A 156 -13.31 -12.85 7.31
CA GLU A 156 -12.47 -13.95 6.82
C GLU A 156 -10.99 -13.70 7.19
N ASP A 157 -10.24 -14.77 7.44
CA ASP A 157 -8.79 -14.70 7.69
C ASP A 157 -8.10 -13.90 6.58
N PHE A 158 -7.48 -12.76 6.95
CA PHE A 158 -6.77 -11.86 6.02
C PHE A 158 -5.82 -12.63 5.10
N THR A 159 -5.16 -13.64 5.66
CA THR A 159 -4.24 -14.52 4.94
C THR A 159 -4.94 -15.25 3.81
N GLU A 160 -6.17 -15.72 4.02
CA GLU A 160 -6.94 -16.47 3.03
C GLU A 160 -7.43 -15.56 1.89
N VAL A 161 -7.86 -14.33 2.21
CA VAL A 161 -8.20 -13.32 1.21
C VAL A 161 -7.00 -13.05 0.29
N CYS A 162 -5.82 -12.88 0.87
CA CYS A 162 -4.59 -12.69 0.11
C CYS A 162 -4.22 -13.90 -0.77
N ARG A 163 -4.36 -15.13 -0.26
CA ARG A 163 -4.11 -16.36 -1.03
C ARG A 163 -5.05 -16.48 -2.23
N ARG A 164 -6.35 -16.24 -2.02
CA ARG A 164 -7.35 -16.25 -3.09
C ARG A 164 -7.09 -15.18 -4.15
N ALA A 165 -6.53 -14.05 -3.74
CA ALA A 165 -6.08 -12.99 -4.64
C ALA A 165 -4.76 -13.30 -5.38
N GLY A 166 -4.17 -14.48 -5.17
CA GLY A 166 -2.93 -14.89 -5.84
C GLY A 166 -1.66 -14.26 -5.25
N LEU A 167 -1.72 -13.76 -4.01
CA LEU A 167 -0.52 -13.35 -3.28
C LEU A 167 0.23 -14.59 -2.78
N THR A 168 1.54 -14.56 -2.95
CA THR A 168 2.45 -15.59 -2.44
C THR A 168 2.61 -15.48 -0.93
N GLN A 169 3.05 -16.54 -0.27
CA GLN A 169 3.31 -16.51 1.17
C GLN A 169 4.34 -15.44 1.58
N GLN A 170 5.33 -15.17 0.72
CA GLN A 170 6.31 -14.10 0.96
C GLN A 170 5.67 -12.72 0.89
N GLU A 171 4.79 -12.49 -0.07
CA GLU A 171 4.04 -11.23 -0.22
C GLU A 171 3.09 -11.02 0.96
N ILE A 172 2.43 -12.08 1.42
CA ILE A 172 1.59 -12.05 2.61
C ILE A 172 2.44 -11.73 3.84
N SER A 173 3.59 -12.39 4.03
CA SER A 173 4.52 -12.08 5.12
C SER A 173 4.89 -10.61 5.17
N VAL A 174 5.19 -9.99 4.03
CA VAL A 174 5.50 -8.55 3.95
C VAL A 174 4.32 -7.68 4.39
N LEU A 175 3.08 -8.13 4.17
CA LEU A 175 1.87 -7.43 4.62
C LEU A 175 1.56 -7.70 6.10
N THR A 176 1.81 -8.90 6.60
CA THR A 176 1.49 -9.35 7.96
C THR A 176 2.66 -9.27 8.94
N GLU A 177 3.84 -8.81 8.49
CA GLU A 177 5.05 -8.69 9.32
C GLU A 177 4.81 -7.71 10.48
N ASP A 178 4.39 -8.37 11.56
CA ASP A 178 4.20 -8.05 12.96
C ASP A 178 3.79 -6.63 13.38
N THR A 179 2.58 -6.59 13.94
CA THR A 179 2.14 -5.71 15.03
C THR A 179 2.91 -5.93 16.35
N GLY A 180 3.87 -6.85 16.38
CA GLY A 180 4.89 -6.93 17.42
C GLY A 180 5.92 -5.82 17.27
N GLU A 181 6.13 -5.06 18.35
CA GLU A 181 7.30 -4.22 18.55
C GLU A 181 8.54 -4.95 18.03
N VAL A 182 9.09 -4.51 16.89
CA VAL A 182 10.46 -4.86 16.55
C VAL A 182 11.34 -4.08 17.51
N GLU A 183 11.52 -4.61 18.72
CA GLU A 183 12.78 -4.42 19.44
C GLU A 183 13.85 -4.94 18.48
N LEU A 184 14.47 -4.01 17.77
CA LEU A 184 15.77 -4.24 17.17
C LEU A 184 16.72 -4.53 18.34
N GLU A 185 16.73 -5.75 18.85
CA GLU A 185 17.89 -6.26 19.56
C GLU A 185 19.02 -6.18 18.54
N PHE A 186 19.86 -5.16 18.72
CA PHE A 186 20.95 -4.80 17.83
C PHE A 186 22.04 -5.89 17.86
N ARG A 187 21.72 -7.10 17.38
CA ARG A 187 22.68 -8.18 17.17
C ARG A 187 23.79 -7.74 16.23
N THR A 188 23.52 -6.81 15.32
CA THR A 188 24.55 -6.15 14.50
C THR A 188 25.53 -5.32 15.34
N LEU A 189 25.08 -4.62 16.39
CA LEU A 189 25.95 -3.91 17.33
C LEU A 189 26.72 -4.87 18.23
N GLU A 190 26.11 -5.98 18.67
CA GLU A 190 26.84 -7.02 19.41
C GLU A 190 27.92 -7.69 18.55
N TRP A 191 27.63 -7.97 17.28
CA TRP A 191 28.58 -8.56 16.36
C TRP A 191 29.69 -7.57 16.00
N LEU A 192 29.37 -6.28 15.79
CA LEU A 192 30.36 -5.20 15.68
C LEU A 192 31.19 -5.07 16.95
N GLY A 193 30.59 -5.22 18.13
CA GLY A 193 31.27 -5.22 19.42
C GLY A 193 32.25 -6.40 19.55
N LYS A 194 31.83 -7.60 19.18
CA LYS A 194 32.68 -8.80 19.15
C LYS A 194 33.81 -8.65 18.13
N LEU A 195 33.54 -8.10 16.94
CA LEU A 195 34.55 -7.83 15.93
C LEU A 195 35.56 -6.77 16.39
N LYS A 196 35.09 -5.69 17.03
CA LYS A 196 35.94 -4.65 17.61
C LYS A 196 36.86 -5.25 18.67
N LYS A 197 36.32 -6.10 19.55
CA LYS A 197 37.10 -6.78 20.59
C LYS A 197 38.17 -7.70 20.00
N MET A 198 37.83 -8.44 18.95
CA MET A 198 38.76 -9.35 18.27
C MET A 198 39.84 -8.63 17.45
N LEU A 199 39.59 -7.41 16.98
CA LEU A 199 40.52 -6.60 16.18
C LEU A 199 41.42 -5.67 17.00
N TRP A 200 41.05 -5.36 18.25
CA TRP A 200 41.75 -4.39 19.10
C TRP A 200 42.47 -5.01 20.30
N ASP A 201 42.07 -6.21 20.73
CA ASP A 201 42.74 -6.95 21.82
C ASP A 201 43.70 -8.05 21.29
N ALA A 202 44.27 -7.85 20.09
CA ALA A 202 45.35 -8.68 19.50
C ALA A 202 46.56 -7.80 19.14
#